data_AF-G2XRF5-F1
#
_entry.id   AF-G2XRF5-F1
#
_cell.length_a   1.000
_cell.length_b   1.000
_cell.length_c   1.000
_cell.angle_alpha   90.00
_cell.angle_beta   90.00
_cell.angle_gamma   90.00
#
_symmetry.space_group_name_H-M   'P 1'
#
loop_
_entity.id
_entity.type
_entity.pdbx_description
1 polymer ?
#
loop_
_entity_poly.entity_id
_entity_poly.type
_entity_poly.pdbx_seq_one_letter_code
_entity_poly.pdbx_strand_id
1 'polypeptide(L)'
;MSPLRLTIENGLFRDSHGREVTLRGINLAGDAKYPSNPNQPSHISMDFFDGDHVNFHTRPFSPEDAHVHFARLKRWGYSTIRYVFTWEAIESAGPGIYDEKWIQHTIEILRLAKSYGFYIFMDPHQDVWSRFSGGSGAPMWTLYACGLDPKKFAVTEAAVVHNTYPDPENFPKMIWSTNYTRLACQTIFTFFFAGRDFAPKCIIDGKNIQDYLQDHFEISKMKW
;
A
#
# COMPACT_ATOMS: atom_id res chain seq x y z
N MET A 1 -16.58 -24.46 -13.22
CA MET A 1 -16.28 -23.06 -13.55
C MET A 1 -14.97 -23.03 -14.32
N SER A 2 -14.88 -22.24 -15.39
CA SER A 2 -13.62 -22.04 -16.13
C SER A 2 -12.54 -21.48 -15.19
N PRO A 3 -11.26 -21.80 -15.39
CA PRO A 3 -10.18 -21.20 -14.61
C PRO A 3 -10.23 -19.67 -14.75
N LEU A 4 -10.09 -18.95 -13.63
CA LEU A 4 -9.97 -17.49 -13.59
C LEU A 4 -8.58 -17.06 -14.08
N ARG A 5 -8.34 -17.24 -15.38
CA ARG A 5 -7.12 -16.85 -16.06
C ARG A 5 -7.49 -16.05 -17.30
N LEU A 6 -6.85 -14.90 -17.46
CA LEU A 6 -6.98 -14.04 -18.62
C LEU A 6 -5.69 -14.04 -19.42
N THR A 7 -5.80 -14.02 -20.73
CA THR A 7 -4.73 -13.67 -21.66
C THR A 7 -5.04 -12.31 -22.28
N ILE A 8 -4.04 -11.66 -22.87
CA ILE A 8 -4.21 -10.41 -23.61
C ILE A 8 -3.95 -10.72 -25.07
N GLU A 9 -4.95 -10.47 -25.92
CA GLU A 9 -4.87 -10.66 -27.36
C GLU A 9 -5.41 -9.40 -28.05
N ASN A 10 -4.57 -8.73 -28.84
CA ASN A 10 -4.91 -7.50 -29.56
C ASN A 10 -5.55 -6.40 -28.65
N GLY A 11 -5.03 -6.25 -27.42
CA GLY A 11 -5.54 -5.26 -26.46
C GLY A 11 -6.81 -5.66 -25.73
N LEU A 12 -7.30 -6.90 -25.91
CA LEU A 12 -8.52 -7.41 -25.29
C LEU A 12 -8.18 -8.51 -24.29
N PHE A 13 -8.88 -8.54 -23.14
CA PHE A 13 -8.80 -9.66 -22.22
C PHE A 13 -9.59 -10.84 -22.77
N ARG A 14 -8.97 -12.01 -22.84
CA ARG A 14 -9.58 -13.27 -23.27
C ARG A 14 -9.57 -14.27 -22.14
N ASP A 15 -10.66 -15.01 -21.97
CA ASP A 15 -10.66 -16.15 -21.07
C ASP A 15 -10.18 -17.43 -21.75
N SER A 16 -10.12 -18.53 -20.99
CA SER A 16 -9.74 -19.85 -21.46
C SER A 16 -10.62 -20.43 -22.59
N HIS A 17 -11.75 -19.81 -22.92
CA HIS A 17 -12.66 -20.21 -23.99
C HIS A 17 -12.57 -19.25 -25.19
N GLY A 18 -11.62 -18.31 -25.21
CA GLY A 18 -11.46 -17.30 -26.27
C GLY A 18 -12.50 -16.18 -26.23
N ARG A 19 -13.33 -16.12 -25.19
CA ARG A 19 -14.35 -15.06 -25.06
C ARG A 19 -13.68 -13.77 -24.63
N GLU A 20 -14.14 -12.66 -25.19
CA GLU A 20 -13.75 -11.33 -24.71
C GLU A 20 -14.36 -11.09 -23.32
N VAL A 21 -13.54 -10.58 -22.39
CA VAL A 21 -13.95 -10.31 -21.01
C VAL A 21 -13.84 -8.82 -20.72
N THR A 22 -14.98 -8.19 -20.44
CA THR A 22 -14.99 -6.82 -19.89
C THR A 22 -14.92 -6.88 -18.37
N LEU A 23 -13.86 -6.35 -17.78
CA LEU A 23 -13.70 -6.26 -16.33
C LEU A 23 -14.49 -5.07 -15.77
N ARG A 24 -15.50 -5.36 -14.96
CA ARG A 24 -16.24 -4.36 -14.18
C ARG A 24 -16.07 -4.66 -12.71
N GLY A 25 -15.47 -3.73 -11.98
CA GLY A 25 -14.99 -3.98 -10.63
C GLY A 25 -15.01 -2.78 -9.71
N ILE A 26 -14.49 -2.99 -8.51
CA ILE A 26 -14.41 -2.00 -7.44
C ILE A 26 -13.04 -2.07 -6.76
N ASN A 27 -12.62 -0.96 -6.15
CA ASN A 27 -11.49 -0.94 -5.22
C ASN A 27 -11.91 -1.54 -3.88
N LEU A 28 -11.19 -2.57 -3.44
CA LEU A 28 -11.32 -3.11 -2.10
C LEU A 28 -10.21 -2.50 -1.24
N ALA A 29 -10.51 -1.35 -0.64
CA ALA A 29 -9.59 -0.65 0.25
C ALA A 29 -9.79 -1.06 1.71
N GLY A 30 -11.00 -1.00 2.27
CA GLY A 30 -11.29 -1.48 3.64
C GLY A 30 -10.32 -0.99 4.72
N ASP A 31 -9.95 0.30 4.66
CA ASP A 31 -8.93 0.93 5.52
C ASP A 31 -7.55 0.25 5.49
N ALA A 32 -7.24 -0.57 4.49
CA ALA A 32 -5.95 -1.27 4.32
C ALA A 32 -4.75 -0.33 4.17
N LYS A 33 -4.98 0.99 4.08
CA LYS A 33 -3.94 2.02 4.09
C LYS A 33 -3.39 2.32 5.48
N TYR A 34 -4.07 1.87 6.54
CA TYR A 34 -3.71 2.14 7.93
C TYR A 34 -3.69 0.86 8.77
N PRO A 35 -2.82 0.79 9.79
CA PRO A 35 -2.77 -0.33 10.71
C PRO A 35 -4.14 -0.70 11.29
N SER A 36 -4.34 -2.01 11.52
CA SER A 36 -5.46 -2.51 12.30
C SER A 36 -5.15 -2.55 13.79
N ASN A 37 -3.89 -2.77 14.15
CA ASN A 37 -3.46 -2.81 15.54
C ASN A 37 -2.09 -2.13 15.73
N PRO A 38 -2.00 -1.07 16.54
CA PRO A 38 -3.16 -0.31 17.05
C PRO A 38 -4.01 0.24 15.89
N ASN A 39 -5.30 0.50 16.11
CA ASN A 39 -6.11 1.15 15.10
C ASN A 39 -5.64 2.61 14.98
N GLN A 40 -4.87 2.91 13.93
CA GLN A 40 -4.12 4.16 13.81
C GLN A 40 -4.57 4.98 12.58
N PRO A 41 -5.78 5.58 12.59
CA PRO A 41 -6.20 6.51 11.55
C PRO A 41 -5.35 7.79 11.59
N SER A 42 -5.28 8.47 10.45
CA SER A 42 -4.38 9.63 10.22
C SER A 42 -4.47 10.80 11.22
N HIS A 43 -5.59 10.98 11.93
CA HIS A 43 -5.79 12.09 12.87
C HIS A 43 -5.32 11.75 14.29
N ILE A 44 -5.11 10.47 14.62
CA ILE A 44 -4.66 10.08 15.97
C ILE A 44 -3.15 10.28 16.08
N SER A 45 -2.75 11.15 17.00
CA SER A 45 -1.35 11.52 17.25
C SER A 45 -0.62 10.58 18.22
N MET A 46 -1.35 10.01 19.18
CA MET A 46 -0.80 9.08 20.16
C MET A 46 -0.15 7.90 19.45
N ASP A 47 1.12 7.65 19.76
CA ASP A 47 1.96 6.59 19.21
C ASP A 47 2.03 6.51 17.68
N PHE A 48 1.64 7.57 16.97
CA PHE A 48 1.59 7.57 15.50
C PHE A 48 2.95 7.24 14.87
N PHE A 49 4.04 7.70 15.49
CA PHE A 49 5.42 7.47 15.05
C PHE A 49 6.05 6.18 15.61
N ASP A 50 5.27 5.31 16.24
CA ASP A 50 5.66 3.94 16.55
C ASP A 50 5.32 3.03 15.36
N GLY A 51 6.06 3.17 14.27
CA GLY A 51 5.82 2.43 13.03
C GLY A 51 6.30 0.98 13.05
N ASP A 52 7.17 0.62 14.00
CA ASP A 52 7.81 -0.69 14.03
C ASP A 52 6.91 -1.74 14.73
N HIS A 53 5.96 -1.28 15.56
CA HIS A 53 5.07 -2.13 16.36
C HIS A 53 3.61 -2.10 15.86
N VAL A 54 3.40 -2.00 14.55
CA VAL A 54 2.07 -2.02 13.92
C VAL A 54 1.84 -3.28 13.10
N ASN A 55 0.57 -3.68 12.96
CA ASN A 55 0.17 -4.71 12.01
C ASN A 55 -1.16 -4.41 11.29
N PHE A 56 -1.41 -5.18 10.23
CA PHE A 56 -2.55 -5.02 9.33
C PHE A 56 -3.43 -6.29 9.28
N HIS A 57 -3.35 -7.16 10.29
CA HIS A 57 -3.89 -8.52 10.29
C HIS A 57 -5.42 -8.62 10.15
N THR A 58 -6.16 -7.53 10.32
CA THR A 58 -7.62 -7.52 10.15
C THR A 58 -8.10 -6.67 8.97
N ARG A 59 -7.18 -6.27 8.08
CA ARG A 59 -7.48 -5.52 6.85
C ARG A 59 -7.51 -6.47 5.63
N PRO A 60 -8.44 -6.28 4.68
CA PRO A 60 -9.49 -5.25 4.65
C PRO A 60 -10.70 -5.57 5.55
N PHE A 61 -10.84 -6.83 6.00
CA PHE A 61 -11.87 -7.33 6.93
C PHE A 61 -11.56 -8.79 7.28
N SER A 62 -12.27 -9.36 8.25
CA SER A 62 -12.09 -10.77 8.63
C SER A 62 -12.63 -11.75 7.56
N PRO A 63 -12.16 -13.02 7.55
CA PRO A 63 -12.69 -14.04 6.64
C PRO A 63 -14.20 -14.27 6.78
N GLU A 64 -14.75 -14.13 7.99
CA GLU A 64 -16.18 -14.26 8.26
C GLU A 64 -17.00 -13.18 7.54
N ASP A 65 -16.54 -11.93 7.59
CA ASP A 65 -17.17 -10.79 6.93
C ASP A 65 -16.99 -10.84 5.39
N ALA A 66 -15.92 -11.46 4.91
CA ALA A 66 -15.61 -11.57 3.49
C ALA A 66 -16.76 -12.18 2.69
N HIS A 67 -17.42 -13.21 3.22
CA HIS A 67 -18.57 -13.86 2.59
C HIS A 67 -19.73 -12.88 2.36
N VAL A 68 -20.02 -12.03 3.34
CA VAL A 68 -21.09 -11.02 3.25
C VAL A 68 -20.75 -9.98 2.19
N HIS A 69 -19.51 -9.48 2.19
CA HIS A 69 -19.06 -8.49 1.22
C HIS A 69 -19.05 -9.04 -0.22
N PHE A 70 -18.44 -10.21 -0.43
CA PHE A 70 -18.32 -10.83 -1.75
C PHE A 70 -19.68 -11.25 -2.31
N ALA A 71 -20.60 -11.77 -1.48
CA ALA A 71 -21.97 -12.07 -1.93
C ALA A 71 -22.70 -10.81 -2.41
N ARG A 72 -22.58 -9.68 -1.69
CA ARG A 72 -23.18 -8.39 -2.11
C ARG A 72 -22.59 -7.89 -3.42
N LEU A 73 -21.27 -7.90 -3.54
CA LEU A 73 -20.58 -7.46 -4.76
C LEU A 73 -20.98 -8.30 -5.98
N LYS A 74 -21.12 -9.63 -5.82
CA LYS A 74 -21.62 -10.50 -6.91
C LYS A 74 -23.06 -10.18 -7.27
N ARG A 75 -23.93 -9.93 -6.29
CA ARG A 75 -25.34 -9.55 -6.53
C ARG A 75 -25.46 -8.21 -7.27
N TRP A 76 -24.50 -7.30 -7.09
CA TRP A 76 -24.42 -6.04 -7.85
C TRP A 76 -23.79 -6.20 -9.24
N GLY A 77 -23.38 -7.41 -9.63
CA GLY A 77 -22.85 -7.70 -10.95
C GLY A 77 -21.34 -7.41 -11.11
N TYR A 78 -20.62 -7.14 -10.02
CA TYR A 78 -19.17 -6.99 -10.10
C TYR A 78 -18.49 -8.34 -10.41
N SER A 79 -17.43 -8.26 -11.20
CA SER A 79 -16.63 -9.41 -11.65
C SER A 79 -15.16 -9.29 -11.25
N THR A 80 -14.69 -8.09 -10.92
CA THR A 80 -13.28 -7.80 -10.67
C THR A 80 -13.11 -6.99 -9.40
N ILE A 81 -12.02 -7.22 -8.67
CA ILE A 81 -11.65 -6.47 -7.48
C ILE A 81 -10.21 -5.98 -7.64
N ARG A 82 -9.99 -4.68 -7.44
CA ARG A 82 -8.66 -4.11 -7.20
C ARG A 82 -8.38 -4.23 -5.70
N TYR A 83 -7.56 -5.20 -5.34
CA TYR A 83 -7.21 -5.53 -3.95
C TYR A 83 -6.07 -4.63 -3.49
N VAL A 84 -6.39 -3.64 -2.65
CA VAL A 84 -5.47 -2.62 -2.18
C VAL A 84 -4.71 -3.14 -0.96
N PHE A 85 -3.39 -3.00 -0.97
CA PHE A 85 -2.53 -3.18 0.19
C PHE A 85 -1.35 -2.22 0.10
N THR A 86 -0.65 -2.00 1.20
CA THR A 86 0.52 -1.11 1.23
C THR A 86 1.79 -1.93 1.44
N TRP A 87 2.94 -1.37 1.08
CA TRP A 87 4.23 -1.96 1.42
C TRP A 87 4.41 -2.07 2.94
N GLU A 88 3.94 -1.08 3.70
CA GLU A 88 3.93 -1.09 5.16
C GLU A 88 3.17 -2.30 5.74
N ALA A 89 2.09 -2.75 5.10
CA ALA A 89 1.35 -3.93 5.56
C ALA A 89 2.18 -5.22 5.50
N ILE A 90 3.21 -5.25 4.65
CA ILE A 90 4.02 -6.44 4.41
C ILE A 90 5.34 -6.40 5.18
N GLU A 91 5.92 -5.22 5.34
CA GLU A 91 7.31 -5.06 5.78
C GLU A 91 7.45 -3.86 6.75
N SER A 92 6.51 -3.72 7.68
CA SER A 92 6.52 -2.63 8.69
C SER A 92 7.72 -2.70 9.62
N ALA A 93 8.10 -3.90 10.06
CA ALA A 93 9.12 -4.14 11.08
C ALA A 93 10.56 -3.86 10.63
N GLY A 94 10.79 -3.74 9.31
CA GLY A 94 12.12 -3.47 8.76
C GLY A 94 12.41 -4.21 7.45
N PRO A 95 13.47 -3.81 6.75
CA PRO A 95 13.86 -4.41 5.46
C PRO A 95 14.15 -5.91 5.61
N GLY A 96 13.51 -6.71 4.77
CA GLY A 96 13.56 -8.18 4.74
C GLY A 96 12.70 -8.88 5.80
N ILE A 97 11.98 -8.15 6.66
CA ILE A 97 11.18 -8.71 7.76
C ILE A 97 9.71 -8.71 7.36
N TYR A 98 9.29 -9.79 6.69
CA TYR A 98 7.92 -9.91 6.18
C TYR A 98 6.91 -10.36 7.24
N ASP A 99 5.72 -9.76 7.21
CA ASP A 99 4.59 -10.14 8.05
C ASP A 99 3.84 -11.35 7.48
N GLU A 100 4.33 -12.56 7.81
CA GLU A 100 3.73 -13.83 7.39
C GLU A 100 2.27 -14.00 7.83
N LYS A 101 1.86 -13.39 8.95
CA LYS A 101 0.47 -13.45 9.41
C LYS A 101 -0.43 -12.64 8.48
N TRP A 102 0.01 -11.44 8.08
CA TRP A 102 -0.69 -10.66 7.09
C TRP A 102 -0.76 -11.38 5.73
N ILE A 103 0.35 -11.97 5.26
CA ILE A 103 0.40 -12.73 4.00
C ILE A 103 -0.63 -13.89 4.04
N GLN A 104 -0.66 -14.65 5.13
CA GLN A 104 -1.57 -15.78 5.29
C GLN A 104 -3.04 -15.34 5.30
N HIS A 105 -3.35 -14.22 5.98
CA HIS A 105 -4.67 -13.61 5.97
C HIS A 105 -5.08 -13.18 4.56
N THR A 106 -4.21 -12.49 3.82
CA THR A 106 -4.49 -12.06 2.45
C THR A 106 -4.74 -13.26 1.53
N ILE A 107 -3.93 -14.32 1.60
CA ILE A 107 -4.15 -15.56 0.81
C ILE A 107 -5.53 -16.15 1.08
N GLU A 108 -5.99 -16.16 2.34
CA GLU A 108 -7.32 -16.64 2.70
C GLU A 108 -8.42 -15.79 2.06
N ILE A 109 -8.34 -14.47 2.17
CA ILE A 109 -9.29 -13.55 1.53
C ILE A 109 -9.31 -13.71 0.00
N LEU A 110 -8.14 -13.88 -0.63
CA LEU A 110 -8.02 -14.11 -2.07
C LEU A 110 -8.66 -15.44 -2.51
N ARG A 111 -8.50 -16.51 -1.72
CA ARG A 111 -9.15 -17.81 -1.95
C ARG A 111 -10.67 -17.70 -1.83
N LEU A 112 -11.16 -16.93 -0.86
CA LEU A 112 -12.57 -16.62 -0.74
C LEU A 112 -13.06 -15.82 -1.95
N ALA A 113 -12.38 -14.74 -2.36
CA ALA A 113 -12.76 -13.98 -3.55
C ALA A 113 -12.83 -14.85 -4.81
N LYS A 114 -11.89 -15.79 -4.96
CA LYS A 114 -11.89 -16.79 -6.03
C LYS A 114 -13.12 -17.70 -6.00
N SER A 115 -13.59 -18.13 -4.83
CA SER A 115 -14.78 -18.99 -4.72
C SER A 115 -16.07 -18.30 -5.17
N TYR A 116 -16.12 -16.96 -5.06
CA TYR A 116 -17.19 -16.12 -5.61
C TYR A 116 -16.98 -15.77 -7.10
N GLY A 117 -15.86 -16.20 -7.72
CA GLY A 117 -15.57 -15.96 -9.12
C GLY A 117 -15.19 -14.52 -9.43
N PHE A 118 -14.41 -13.87 -8.56
CA PHE A 118 -13.80 -12.56 -8.84
C PHE A 118 -12.42 -12.70 -9.49
N TYR A 119 -12.17 -11.90 -10.52
CA TYR A 119 -10.81 -11.58 -10.94
C TYR A 119 -10.19 -10.61 -9.93
N ILE A 120 -8.95 -10.84 -9.52
CA ILE A 120 -8.23 -9.97 -8.60
C ILE A 120 -7.08 -9.27 -9.33
N PHE A 121 -7.02 -7.96 -9.18
CA PHE A 121 -5.84 -7.15 -9.49
C PHE A 121 -5.20 -6.72 -8.16
N MET A 122 -3.99 -7.22 -7.89
CA MET A 122 -3.22 -6.87 -6.69
C MET A 122 -2.65 -5.45 -6.87
N ASP A 123 -2.96 -4.56 -5.93
CA ASP A 123 -2.60 -3.16 -5.98
C ASP A 123 -1.69 -2.78 -4.79
N PRO A 124 -0.36 -2.76 -5.00
CA PRO A 124 0.61 -2.26 -4.02
C PRO A 124 0.53 -0.74 -3.96
N HIS A 125 -0.42 -0.25 -3.19
CA HIS A 125 -0.90 1.11 -3.20
C HIS A 125 0.00 2.05 -2.42
N GLN A 126 0.09 3.29 -2.90
CA GLN A 126 0.68 4.40 -2.17
C GLN A 126 -0.03 5.71 -2.53
N ASP A 127 -0.05 6.63 -1.57
CA ASP A 127 -0.28 8.05 -1.80
C ASP A 127 0.84 8.81 -1.09
N VAL A 128 1.49 9.76 -1.77
CA VAL A 128 2.55 10.61 -1.22
C VAL A 128 3.55 9.84 -0.36
N TRP A 129 4.00 8.69 -0.89
CA TRP A 129 4.99 7.77 -0.31
C TRP A 129 4.52 6.97 0.91
N SER A 130 4.19 7.62 2.03
CA SER A 130 3.98 6.98 3.32
C SER A 130 2.95 7.71 4.17
N ARG A 131 2.34 7.02 5.16
CA ARG A 131 1.47 7.69 6.13
C ARG A 131 2.21 8.75 6.95
N PHE A 132 3.51 8.57 7.16
CA PHE A 132 4.35 9.52 7.87
C PHE A 132 4.71 10.76 7.03
N SER A 133 4.46 10.74 5.72
CA SER A 133 4.53 11.90 4.83
C SER A 133 3.13 12.39 4.40
N GLY A 134 2.08 11.99 5.14
CA GLY A 134 0.71 12.47 4.97
C GLY A 134 -0.18 11.63 4.06
N GLY A 135 0.24 10.45 3.62
CA GLY A 135 -0.55 9.57 2.75
C GLY A 135 -0.55 8.10 3.20
N SER A 136 -0.04 7.20 2.37
CA SER A 136 0.02 5.75 2.64
C SER A 136 1.02 5.06 1.72
N GLY A 137 1.47 3.86 2.05
CA GLY A 137 2.30 3.05 1.15
C GLY A 137 3.52 2.45 1.84
N ALA A 138 4.64 3.16 1.78
CA ALA A 138 5.93 2.69 2.27
C ALA A 138 6.04 2.73 3.81
N PRO A 139 6.70 1.74 4.43
CA PRO A 139 6.94 1.70 5.86
C PRO A 139 7.91 2.79 6.34
N MET A 140 7.89 3.08 7.65
CA MET A 140 8.66 4.16 8.27
C MET A 140 10.16 4.06 7.99
N TRP A 141 10.71 2.85 7.98
CA TRP A 141 12.15 2.62 7.79
C TRP A 141 12.66 3.15 6.44
N THR A 142 11.80 3.27 5.42
CA THR A 142 12.18 3.85 4.12
C THR A 142 12.51 5.34 4.24
N LEU A 143 11.88 6.06 5.17
CA LEU A 143 12.18 7.46 5.45
C LEU A 143 13.54 7.58 6.13
N TYR A 144 13.82 6.73 7.11
CA TYR A 144 15.12 6.70 7.78
C TYR A 144 16.25 6.29 6.83
N ALA A 145 16.01 5.34 5.91
CA ALA A 145 16.96 5.00 4.86
C ALA A 145 17.29 6.21 3.97
N CYS A 146 16.32 7.09 3.71
CA CYS A 146 16.53 8.34 2.99
C CYS A 146 17.16 9.46 3.86
N GLY A 147 17.52 9.19 5.12
CA GLY A 147 18.08 10.18 6.04
C GLY A 147 17.05 11.19 6.56
N LEU A 148 15.76 10.86 6.49
CA LEU A 148 14.67 11.74 6.91
C LEU A 148 14.11 11.31 8.28
N ASP A 149 13.89 12.29 9.16
CA ASP A 149 13.19 12.09 10.44
C ASP A 149 11.72 12.56 10.32
N PRO A 150 10.74 11.65 10.25
CA PRO A 150 9.33 12.00 10.11
C PRO A 150 8.78 12.82 11.28
N LYS A 151 9.38 12.74 12.47
CA LYS A 151 8.97 13.54 13.64
C LYS A 151 9.30 15.02 13.47
N LYS A 152 10.13 15.38 12.49
CA LYS A 152 10.54 16.76 12.19
C LYS A 152 9.81 17.36 11.00
N PHE A 153 8.98 16.61 10.29
CA PHE A 153 8.33 17.12 9.07
C PHE A 153 7.43 18.32 9.30
N ALA A 154 6.73 18.38 10.44
CA ALA A 154 5.89 19.53 10.76
C ALA A 154 6.71 20.81 10.98
N VAL A 155 7.79 20.75 11.77
CA VAL A 155 8.63 21.93 12.08
C VAL A 155 9.51 22.36 10.90
N THR A 156 9.89 21.44 10.03
CA THR A 156 10.67 21.71 8.81
C THR A 156 9.81 21.99 7.58
N GLU A 157 8.49 21.86 7.71
CA GLU A 157 7.51 21.89 6.62
C GLU A 157 7.74 20.86 5.50
N ALA A 158 8.56 19.83 5.77
CA ALA A 158 8.92 18.81 4.78
C ALA A 158 7.72 17.96 4.32
N ALA A 159 6.67 17.86 5.14
CA ALA A 159 5.37 17.30 4.79
C ALA A 159 4.26 17.87 5.70
N VAL A 160 3.04 17.95 5.17
CA VAL A 160 1.81 18.25 5.91
C VAL A 160 1.16 16.93 6.28
N VAL A 161 1.11 16.62 7.57
CA VAL A 161 0.59 15.35 8.09
C VAL A 161 -0.54 15.65 9.07
N HIS A 162 -1.64 14.90 8.98
CA HIS A 162 -2.88 15.20 9.69
C HIS A 162 -2.68 15.18 11.23
N ASN A 163 -2.01 14.17 11.78
CA ASN A 163 -1.79 14.04 13.22
C ASN A 163 -0.89 15.12 13.85
N THR A 164 -0.11 15.84 13.03
CA THR A 164 0.77 16.93 13.48
C THR A 164 0.28 18.30 13.01
N TYR A 165 -0.85 18.36 12.31
CA TYR A 165 -1.45 19.61 11.89
C TYR A 165 -1.94 20.38 13.14
N PRO A 166 -1.77 21.71 13.20
CA PRO A 166 -2.11 22.48 14.41
C PRO A 166 -3.57 22.35 14.87
N ASP A 167 -4.48 22.12 13.93
CA ASP A 167 -5.91 21.93 14.19
C ASP A 167 -6.45 20.72 13.41
N PRO A 168 -6.21 19.48 13.90
CA PRO A 168 -6.53 18.25 13.16
C PRO A 168 -8.01 18.14 12.79
N GLU A 169 -8.92 18.61 13.65
CA GLU A 169 -10.36 18.59 13.38
C GLU A 169 -10.74 19.42 12.12
N ASN A 170 -9.95 20.45 11.82
CA ASN A 170 -10.12 21.30 10.64
C ASN A 170 -9.05 21.04 9.57
N PHE A 171 -8.47 19.83 9.53
CA PHE A 171 -7.51 19.46 8.48
C PHE A 171 -8.11 19.65 7.08
N PRO A 172 -7.55 20.54 6.24
CA PRO A 172 -8.21 20.89 4.98
C PRO A 172 -8.33 19.69 4.03
N LYS A 173 -9.52 19.54 3.44
CA LYS A 173 -9.79 18.45 2.49
C LYS A 173 -8.78 18.49 1.35
N MET A 174 -8.24 17.31 0.99
CA MET A 174 -7.29 17.11 -0.12
C MET A 174 -5.93 17.81 0.01
N ILE A 175 -5.63 18.50 1.13
CA ILE A 175 -4.33 19.17 1.31
C ILE A 175 -3.14 18.20 1.29
N TRP A 176 -3.37 16.94 1.68
CA TRP A 176 -2.36 15.88 1.66
C TRP A 176 -1.71 15.71 0.28
N SER A 177 -2.43 15.99 -0.81
CA SER A 177 -1.91 15.87 -2.18
C SER A 177 -0.81 16.89 -2.47
N THR A 178 -0.76 18.01 -1.74
CA THR A 178 0.32 18.98 -1.83
C THR A 178 1.66 18.42 -1.37
N ASN A 179 1.68 17.31 -0.63
CA ASN A 179 2.94 16.66 -0.23
C ASN A 179 3.74 16.16 -1.44
N TYR A 180 3.12 15.90 -2.60
CA TYR A 180 3.85 15.54 -3.83
C TYR A 180 4.89 16.59 -4.24
N THR A 181 4.70 17.86 -3.87
CA THR A 181 5.64 18.95 -4.17
C THR A 181 6.50 19.38 -2.99
N ARG A 182 6.40 18.68 -1.84
CA ARG A 182 7.19 18.99 -0.64
C ARG A 182 8.46 18.16 -0.56
N LEU A 183 9.41 18.67 0.22
CA LEU A 183 10.77 18.15 0.35
C LEU A 183 10.82 16.63 0.57
N ALA A 184 10.03 16.11 1.50
CA ALA A 184 10.10 14.69 1.85
C ALA A 184 9.77 13.81 0.64
N CYS A 185 8.59 14.00 0.02
CA CYS A 185 8.18 13.18 -1.12
C CYS A 185 9.10 13.39 -2.33
N GLN A 186 9.44 14.64 -2.68
CA GLN A 186 10.32 14.91 -3.81
C GLN A 186 11.69 14.23 -3.65
N THR A 187 12.27 14.28 -2.46
CA THR A 187 13.56 13.65 -2.17
C THR A 187 13.47 12.13 -2.30
N ILE A 188 12.47 11.51 -1.66
CA ILE A 188 12.38 10.05 -1.64
C ILE A 188 12.04 9.49 -3.02
N PHE A 189 11.13 10.11 -3.77
CA PHE A 189 10.88 9.70 -5.16
C PHE A 189 12.10 9.89 -6.05
N THR A 190 12.90 10.94 -5.82
CA THR A 190 14.18 11.12 -6.53
C THR A 190 15.15 9.98 -6.19
N PHE A 191 15.26 9.60 -4.92
CA PHE A 191 16.10 8.47 -4.51
C PHE A 191 15.60 7.15 -5.09
N PHE A 192 14.28 6.91 -5.07
CA PHE A 192 13.68 5.69 -5.58
C PHE A 192 13.82 5.52 -7.09
N PHE A 193 13.70 6.59 -7.89
CA PHE A 193 13.72 6.49 -9.36
C PHE A 193 15.04 6.88 -10.00
N ALA A 194 15.86 7.71 -9.35
CA ALA A 194 17.08 8.30 -9.93
C ALA A 194 18.19 8.50 -8.88
N GLY A 195 18.21 7.70 -7.81
CA GLY A 195 19.20 7.78 -6.75
C GLY A 195 20.64 7.57 -7.22
N ARG A 196 20.87 6.82 -8.31
CA ARG A 196 22.23 6.68 -8.89
C ARG A 196 22.75 7.97 -9.49
N ASP A 197 21.88 8.79 -10.07
CA ASP A 197 22.26 10.03 -10.75
C ASP A 197 22.37 11.19 -9.76
N PHE A 198 21.37 11.33 -8.87
CA PHE A 198 21.28 12.46 -7.95
C PHE A 198 21.89 12.20 -6.57
N ALA A 199 22.08 10.94 -6.20
CA ALA A 199 22.67 10.54 -4.91
C ALA A 199 23.67 9.36 -5.06
N PRO A 200 24.67 9.43 -5.96
CA PRO A 200 25.56 8.29 -6.27
C PRO A 200 26.35 7.77 -5.07
N LYS A 201 26.57 8.62 -4.06
CA LYS A 201 27.30 8.29 -2.82
C LYS A 201 26.40 7.82 -1.69
N CYS A 202 25.08 7.85 -1.86
CA CYS A 202 24.13 7.34 -0.87
C CYS A 202 24.09 5.82 -0.98
N ILE A 203 24.92 5.16 -0.17
CA ILE A 203 25.11 3.71 -0.17
C ILE A 203 24.63 3.14 1.17
N ILE A 204 23.74 2.15 1.11
CA ILE A 204 23.23 1.38 2.26
C ILE A 204 23.50 -0.10 1.96
N ASP A 205 24.15 -0.80 2.89
CA ASP A 205 24.49 -2.22 2.75
C ASP A 205 25.19 -2.56 1.41
N GLY A 206 26.08 -1.65 0.97
CA GLY A 206 26.84 -1.79 -0.27
C GLY A 206 26.04 -1.52 -1.55
N LYS A 207 24.78 -1.10 -1.46
CA LYS A 207 23.91 -0.76 -2.60
C LYS A 207 23.59 0.73 -2.65
N ASN A 208 23.41 1.30 -3.84
CA ASN A 208 22.88 2.66 -3.97
C ASN A 208 21.44 2.72 -3.42
N ILE A 209 21.05 3.86 -2.85
CA ILE A 209 19.71 4.08 -2.27
C ILE A 209 18.57 3.70 -3.22
N GLN A 210 18.73 3.92 -4.52
CA GLN A 210 17.76 3.51 -5.54
C GLN A 210 17.56 2.00 -5.53
N ASP A 211 18.65 1.25 -5.66
CA ASP A 211 18.62 -0.22 -5.70
C ASP A 211 18.17 -0.78 -4.37
N TYR A 212 18.62 -0.19 -3.26
CA TYR A 212 18.21 -0.58 -1.93
C TYR A 212 16.69 -0.48 -1.77
N LEU A 213 16.06 0.64 -2.14
CA LEU A 213 14.61 0.77 -2.03
C LEU A 213 13.86 -0.10 -3.03
N GLN A 214 14.32 -0.17 -4.29
CA GLN A 214 13.66 -0.96 -5.34
C GLN A 214 13.70 -2.46 -5.03
N ASP A 215 14.84 -3.00 -4.59
CA ASP A 215 15.02 -4.42 -4.26
C ASP A 215 14.10 -4.89 -3.13
N HIS A 216 13.81 -4.02 -2.15
CA HIS A 216 12.89 -4.32 -1.05
C HIS A 216 11.41 -4.08 -1.43
N PHE A 217 11.13 -3.15 -2.35
CA PHE A 217 9.78 -2.94 -2.87
C PHE A 217 9.27 -4.09 -3.73
N GLU A 218 10.12 -5.04 -4.17
CA GLU A 218 9.76 -6.13 -5.09
C GLU A 218 8.71 -7.12 -4.54
N ILE A 219 7.45 -6.69 -4.57
CA ILE A 219 6.25 -7.47 -4.28
C ILE A 219 6.07 -8.63 -5.28
N SER A 220 6.75 -8.56 -6.44
CA SER A 220 6.79 -9.63 -7.45
C SER A 220 7.48 -10.92 -6.98
N LYS A 221 8.30 -10.86 -5.92
CA LYS A 221 8.92 -12.05 -5.31
C LYS A 221 7.99 -12.79 -4.34
N MET A 222 6.90 -12.16 -3.91
CA MET A 222 5.89 -12.81 -3.07
C MET A 222 5.12 -13.82 -3.92
N LYS A 223 5.36 -15.11 -3.67
CA LYS A 223 4.65 -16.21 -4.32
C LYS A 223 3.27 -16.36 -3.64
N TRP A 224 2.25 -15.78 -4.25
CA TRP A 224 0.83 -15.89 -3.85
C TRP A 224 0.20 -17.23 -4.25
#